data_AF-V4NR11-F1
#
_entry.id   AF-V4NR11-F1
#
_cell.length_a   1.000
_cell.length_b   1.000
_cell.length_c   1.000
_cell.angle_alpha   90.00
_cell.angle_beta   90.00
_cell.angle_gamma   90.00
#
_symmetry.space_group_name_H-M   'P 1'
#
loop_
_entity.id
_entity.type
_entity.pdbx_description
1 polymer ?
#
loop_
_entity_poly.entity_id
_entity_poly.type
_entity_poly.pdbx_seq_one_letter_code
_entity_poly.pdbx_strand_id
1 'polypeptide(L)'
;APPPPAPAGPPVSLAPAVSDAASVYVAYIDSARKMGTGFSDGSMVQAKLQQGASYEPKQLGRGAVAYAAIVAMQEPAFRSQLRGYASDETARRDMVNKILANPAYAATIPGANIAARRVILALSSDGEMLYARGSAVKQNAYTIQKQAWSKGVVNDPSGRLTATKLSSTTTRGVVSDESSRLLVAALTGEGLVTKASTGGSTGEGAIGVNVVPSSDASSAQTLDEKAIMPANFDRETLFNQPYTSGVNRALAIAAISILGEGTGSNEDAVTALLNDGESPRCLGESKLMLNQCLAASRFHFDDVFCIGQHILMDTGNCIGELSSNALDLTPKRQVAYNADGTEQMKYVNAKPYITPAPVKKTTAKTTAKTPAKTTAAKKKS
;
A
#
# COMPACT_ATOMS: atom_id res chain seq x y z
N ALA A 1 -36.03 31.26 -19.46
CA ALA A 1 -34.80 30.59 -19.03
C ALA A 1 -35.08 29.10 -18.94
N PRO A 2 -34.16 28.21 -19.35
CA PRO A 2 -34.31 26.79 -19.04
C PRO A 2 -34.37 26.61 -17.50
N PRO A 3 -35.09 25.60 -17.00
CA PRO A 3 -35.10 25.30 -15.57
C PRO A 3 -33.67 25.03 -15.09
N PRO A 4 -33.32 25.44 -13.85
CA PRO A 4 -32.01 25.14 -13.29
C PRO A 4 -31.77 23.62 -13.31
N PRO A 5 -30.54 23.17 -13.64
CA PRO A 5 -30.23 21.74 -13.64
C PRO A 5 -30.58 21.13 -12.28
N ALA A 6 -31.15 19.93 -12.30
CA ALA A 6 -31.52 19.21 -11.09
C ALA A 6 -30.29 19.08 -10.15
N PRO A 7 -30.48 19.15 -8.83
CA PRO A 7 -29.38 18.99 -7.88
C PRO A 7 -28.64 17.67 -8.15
N ALA A 8 -27.30 17.70 -8.08
CA ALA A 8 -26.44 16.55 -8.35
C ALA A 8 -26.52 15.42 -7.29
N GLY A 9 -27.61 15.36 -6.50
CA GLY A 9 -27.71 14.58 -5.26
C GLY A 9 -27.05 15.25 -4.05
N PRO A 10 -27.13 14.65 -2.85
CA PRO A 10 -26.42 15.12 -1.66
C PRO A 10 -24.91 15.24 -1.91
N PRO A 11 -24.20 16.19 -1.28
CA PRO A 11 -22.74 16.30 -1.45
C PRO A 11 -22.04 14.99 -1.03
N VAL A 12 -20.88 14.71 -1.62
CA VAL A 12 -20.01 13.61 -1.18
C VAL A 12 -19.75 13.77 0.32
N SER A 13 -19.90 12.69 1.10
CA SER A 13 -19.71 12.71 2.55
C SER A 13 -18.89 11.48 2.96
N LEU A 14 -17.98 11.64 3.91
CA LEU A 14 -17.14 10.56 4.42
C LEU A 14 -17.12 10.63 5.95
N ALA A 15 -17.35 9.50 6.61
CA ALA A 15 -17.20 9.40 8.07
C ALA A 15 -15.79 9.83 8.50
N PRO A 16 -15.64 10.76 9.48
CA PRO A 16 -14.32 11.18 9.98
C PRO A 16 -13.46 10.01 10.48
N ALA A 17 -14.08 8.97 11.04
CA ALA A 17 -13.41 7.75 11.47
C ALA A 17 -12.63 7.06 10.34
N VAL A 18 -13.05 7.22 9.08
CA VAL A 18 -12.34 6.66 7.91
C VAL A 18 -11.06 7.47 7.64
N SER A 19 -11.13 8.80 7.55
CA SER A 19 -9.91 9.61 7.36
C SER A 19 -8.93 9.49 8.53
N ASP A 20 -9.47 9.38 9.76
CA ASP A 20 -8.69 9.15 10.97
C ASP A 20 -7.94 7.82 10.93
N ALA A 21 -8.63 6.73 10.60
CA ALA A 21 -8.02 5.42 10.45
C ALA A 21 -6.95 5.40 9.33
N ALA A 22 -7.24 6.03 8.18
CA ALA A 22 -6.31 6.13 7.07
C ALA A 22 -5.04 6.92 7.46
N SER A 23 -5.17 7.98 8.26
CA SER A 23 -4.02 8.77 8.74
C SER A 23 -3.03 7.93 9.54
N VAL A 24 -3.52 6.98 10.35
CA VAL A 24 -2.68 6.08 11.15
C VAL A 24 -1.91 5.12 10.24
N TYR A 25 -2.55 4.59 9.20
CA TYR A 25 -1.89 3.74 8.20
C TYR A 25 -0.81 4.51 7.43
N VAL A 26 -1.11 5.71 6.93
CA VAL A 26 -0.13 6.53 6.20
C VAL A 26 1.08 6.85 7.08
N ALA A 27 0.84 7.25 8.33
CA ALA A 27 1.91 7.53 9.28
C ALA A 27 2.79 6.30 9.57
N TYR A 28 2.19 5.10 9.64
CA TYR A 28 2.95 3.85 9.76
C TYR A 28 3.82 3.59 8.52
N ILE A 29 3.25 3.67 7.32
CA ILE A 29 3.97 3.45 6.05
C ILE A 29 5.13 4.45 5.91
N ASP A 30 4.93 5.72 6.24
CA ASP A 30 5.97 6.75 6.17
C ASP A 30 7.09 6.52 7.19
N SER A 31 6.74 6.10 8.41
CA SER A 31 7.73 5.69 9.41
C SER A 31 8.53 4.48 8.92
N ALA A 32 7.85 3.48 8.36
CA ALA A 32 8.50 2.28 7.87
C ALA A 32 9.37 2.51 6.63
N ARG A 33 8.98 3.47 5.77
CA ARG A 33 9.80 3.95 4.65
C ARG A 33 11.09 4.62 5.10
N LYS A 34 11.17 5.11 6.34
CA LYS A 34 12.42 5.67 6.90
C LYS A 34 13.27 4.62 7.60
N MET A 35 12.74 3.42 7.84
CA MET A 35 13.53 2.31 8.38
C MET A 35 14.56 1.84 7.35
N GLY A 36 15.82 1.78 7.77
CA GLY A 36 16.95 1.41 6.92
C GLY A 36 18.03 0.66 7.69
N THR A 37 19.07 0.27 6.96
CA THR A 37 20.14 -0.66 7.40
C THR A 37 21.23 -0.03 8.27
N GLY A 38 21.16 1.28 8.55
CA GLY A 38 22.12 1.96 9.43
C GLY A 38 21.90 1.56 10.88
N PHE A 39 22.54 0.48 11.34
CA PHE A 39 22.63 0.07 12.74
C PHE A 39 24.08 0.22 13.20
N SER A 40 24.29 0.91 14.32
CA SER A 40 25.63 1.21 14.84
C SER A 40 25.89 0.64 16.23
N ASP A 41 24.83 0.39 17.01
CA ASP A 41 24.92 -0.18 18.35
C ASP A 41 23.61 -0.86 18.77
N GLY A 42 23.63 -1.54 19.91
CA GLY A 42 22.46 -2.24 20.46
C GLY A 42 21.31 -1.32 20.86
N SER A 43 21.57 -0.07 21.27
CA SER A 43 20.52 0.88 21.65
C SER A 43 19.69 1.33 20.44
N MET A 44 20.35 1.55 19.30
CA MET A 44 19.70 1.85 18.04
C MET A 44 18.86 0.67 17.53
N VAL A 45 19.32 -0.56 17.74
CA VAL A 45 18.54 -1.77 17.43
C VAL A 45 17.25 -1.79 18.27
N GLN A 46 17.34 -1.56 19.59
CA GLN A 46 16.15 -1.52 20.45
C GLN A 46 15.18 -0.40 20.07
N ALA A 47 15.68 0.80 19.77
CA ALA A 47 14.85 1.93 19.35
C ALA A 47 14.07 1.61 18.06
N LYS A 48 14.76 1.04 17.06
CA LYS A 48 14.14 0.63 15.79
C LYS A 48 13.17 -0.54 15.97
N LEU A 49 13.47 -1.47 16.88
CA LEU A 49 12.56 -2.57 17.24
C LEU A 49 11.24 -2.02 17.80
N GLN A 50 11.31 -1.12 18.79
CA GLN A 50 10.11 -0.53 19.38
C GLN A 50 9.35 0.33 18.37
N GLN A 51 10.05 1.16 17.59
CA GLN A 51 9.43 1.97 16.54
C GLN A 51 8.70 1.10 15.51
N GLY A 52 9.33 0.05 15.00
CA GLY A 52 8.74 -0.82 13.99
C GLY A 52 7.60 -1.70 14.52
N ALA A 53 7.69 -2.13 15.78
CA ALA A 53 6.65 -2.94 16.42
C ALA A 53 5.42 -2.14 16.89
N SER A 54 5.48 -0.81 16.90
CA SER A 54 4.45 0.05 17.47
C SER A 54 3.23 0.26 16.56
N TYR A 55 2.54 -0.82 16.22
CA TYR A 55 1.21 -0.79 15.60
C TYR A 55 0.34 -1.89 16.19
N GLU A 56 -0.94 -1.59 16.41
CA GLU A 56 -1.95 -2.60 16.77
C GLU A 56 -2.53 -3.23 15.47
N PRO A 57 -2.58 -4.57 15.35
CA PRO A 57 -3.01 -5.25 14.13
C PRO A 57 -4.39 -4.84 13.59
N LYS A 58 -5.41 -4.73 14.45
CA LYS A 58 -6.76 -4.34 14.00
C LYS A 58 -6.79 -2.90 13.51
N GLN A 59 -6.12 -1.99 14.22
CA GLN A 59 -6.02 -0.58 13.86
C GLN A 59 -5.30 -0.41 12.52
N LEU A 60 -4.16 -1.07 12.32
CA LEU A 60 -3.42 -0.96 11.07
C LEU A 60 -4.20 -1.56 9.89
N GLY A 61 -4.84 -2.71 10.07
CA GLY A 61 -5.70 -3.32 9.04
C GLY A 61 -6.88 -2.43 8.64
N ARG A 62 -7.60 -1.87 9.63
CA ARG A 62 -8.68 -0.89 9.39
C ARG A 62 -8.18 0.35 8.67
N GLY A 63 -7.01 0.86 9.06
CA GLY A 63 -6.40 2.01 8.41
C GLY A 63 -6.02 1.74 6.95
N ALA A 64 -5.57 0.52 6.62
CA ALA A 64 -5.27 0.13 5.25
C ALA A 64 -6.53 0.09 4.38
N VAL A 65 -7.65 -0.45 4.89
CA VAL A 65 -8.95 -0.43 4.20
C VAL A 65 -9.47 1.00 4.04
N ALA A 66 -9.33 1.84 5.07
CA ALA A 66 -9.71 3.24 5.01
C ALA A 66 -8.93 4.02 3.95
N TYR A 67 -7.61 3.86 3.93
CA TYR A 67 -6.74 4.47 2.93
C TYR A 67 -7.10 4.00 1.52
N ALA A 68 -7.36 2.70 1.34
CA ALA A 68 -7.84 2.14 0.08
C ALA A 68 -9.17 2.74 -0.37
N ALA A 69 -10.11 2.98 0.54
CA ALA A 69 -11.38 3.62 0.20
C ALA A 69 -11.14 5.03 -0.37
N ILE A 70 -10.28 5.82 0.27
CA ILE A 70 -9.94 7.17 -0.19
C ILE A 70 -9.22 7.13 -1.55
N VAL A 71 -8.35 6.14 -1.78
CA VAL A 71 -7.72 5.92 -3.09
C VAL A 71 -8.77 5.61 -4.16
N ALA A 72 -9.73 4.71 -3.88
CA ALA A 72 -10.83 4.40 -4.80
C ALA A 72 -11.72 5.62 -5.06
N MET A 73 -11.95 6.45 -4.05
CA MET A 73 -12.74 7.67 -4.18
C MET A 73 -12.14 8.68 -5.16
N GLN A 74 -10.87 8.57 -5.53
CA GLN A 74 -10.26 9.47 -6.52
C GLN A 74 -10.48 9.05 -7.98
N GLU A 75 -11.07 7.87 -8.25
CA GLU A 75 -11.25 7.41 -9.63
C GLU A 75 -12.38 8.17 -10.35
N PRO A 76 -12.10 8.99 -11.37
CA PRO A 76 -13.10 9.86 -11.98
C PRO A 76 -14.27 9.10 -12.60
N ALA A 77 -14.03 7.97 -13.27
CA ALA A 77 -15.09 7.19 -13.89
C ALA A 77 -16.06 6.62 -12.84
N PHE A 78 -15.52 6.07 -11.76
CA PHE A 78 -16.29 5.54 -10.64
C PHE A 78 -17.08 6.64 -9.94
N ARG A 79 -16.44 7.79 -9.67
CA ARG A 79 -17.10 8.96 -9.08
C ARG A 79 -18.27 9.43 -9.96
N SER A 80 -18.04 9.66 -11.25
CA SER A 80 -19.06 10.15 -12.19
C SER A 80 -20.31 9.26 -12.18
N GLN A 81 -20.12 7.94 -12.23
CA GLN A 81 -21.21 6.97 -12.23
C GLN A 81 -22.06 7.04 -10.97
N LEU A 82 -21.41 7.02 -9.81
CA LEU A 82 -22.09 7.11 -8.51
C LEU A 82 -22.79 8.45 -8.33
N ARG A 83 -22.23 9.55 -8.84
CA ARG A 83 -22.90 10.86 -8.83
C ARG A 83 -24.15 10.89 -9.72
N GLY A 84 -24.17 10.13 -10.82
CA GLY A 84 -25.38 9.89 -11.60
C GLY A 84 -26.47 9.24 -10.75
N TYR A 85 -26.17 8.12 -10.07
CA TYR A 85 -27.11 7.45 -9.17
C TYR A 85 -27.55 8.32 -7.98
N ALA A 86 -26.66 9.19 -7.47
CA ALA A 86 -26.97 10.05 -6.33
C ALA A 86 -28.06 11.10 -6.63
N SER A 87 -28.32 11.40 -7.90
CA SER A 87 -29.32 12.41 -8.31
C SER A 87 -30.77 12.00 -8.05
N ASP A 88 -31.05 10.68 -7.96
CA ASP A 88 -32.37 10.15 -7.61
C ASP A 88 -32.34 9.49 -6.22
N GLU A 89 -33.24 9.94 -5.34
CA GLU A 89 -33.29 9.49 -3.94
C GLU A 89 -33.55 7.98 -3.82
N THR A 90 -34.45 7.44 -4.65
CA THR A 90 -34.86 6.04 -4.56
C THR A 90 -33.74 5.12 -5.04
N ALA A 91 -33.14 5.44 -6.18
CA ALA A 91 -31.99 4.73 -6.74
C ALA A 91 -30.79 4.79 -5.79
N ARG A 92 -30.52 5.96 -5.21
CA ARG A 92 -29.45 6.17 -4.22
C ARG A 92 -29.63 5.29 -2.99
N ARG A 93 -30.84 5.26 -2.40
CA ARG A 93 -31.13 4.42 -1.23
C ARG A 93 -31.07 2.93 -1.54
N ASP A 94 -31.61 2.50 -2.69
CA ASP A 94 -31.53 1.10 -3.13
C ASP A 94 -30.08 0.65 -3.33
N MET A 95 -29.25 1.49 -3.96
CA MET A 95 -27.82 1.25 -4.14
C MET A 95 -27.09 1.09 -2.80
N VAL A 96 -27.31 2.00 -1.85
CA VAL A 96 -26.70 1.91 -0.50
C VAL A 96 -27.11 0.63 0.20
N ASN A 97 -28.39 0.25 0.15
CA ASN A 97 -28.87 -1.00 0.76
C ASN A 97 -28.19 -2.23 0.16
N LYS A 98 -28.03 -2.28 -1.17
CA LYS A 98 -27.33 -3.38 -1.85
C LYS A 98 -25.87 -3.47 -1.45
N ILE A 99 -25.18 -2.33 -1.37
CA ILE A 99 -23.77 -2.27 -0.97
C ILE A 99 -23.58 -2.69 0.49
N LEU A 100 -24.45 -2.22 1.40
CA LEU A 100 -24.38 -2.60 2.82
C LEU A 100 -24.69 -4.08 3.03
N ALA A 101 -25.66 -4.64 2.30
CA ALA A 101 -25.98 -6.06 2.36
C ALA A 101 -24.87 -6.94 1.77
N ASN A 102 -24.20 -6.48 0.72
CA ASN A 102 -23.09 -7.17 0.08
C ASN A 102 -22.03 -6.18 -0.42
N PRO A 103 -20.92 -5.97 0.32
CA PRO A 103 -19.87 -5.03 -0.08
C PRO A 103 -19.26 -5.32 -1.46
N ALA A 104 -19.27 -6.58 -1.93
CA ALA A 104 -18.77 -6.93 -3.26
C ALA A 104 -19.65 -6.37 -4.39
N TYR A 105 -20.89 -5.95 -4.10
CA TYR A 105 -21.74 -5.27 -5.07
C TYR A 105 -21.10 -3.97 -5.59
N ALA A 106 -20.30 -3.28 -4.77
CA ALA A 106 -19.60 -2.08 -5.21
C ALA A 106 -18.65 -2.34 -6.39
N ALA A 107 -18.11 -3.55 -6.51
CA ALA A 107 -17.23 -3.95 -7.61
C ALA A 107 -17.96 -4.13 -8.95
N THR A 108 -19.29 -4.23 -8.97
CA THR A 108 -20.08 -4.37 -10.19
C THR A 108 -20.50 -3.02 -10.79
N ILE A 109 -20.22 -1.93 -10.10
CA ILE A 109 -20.56 -0.58 -10.55
C ILE A 109 -19.59 -0.18 -11.68
N PRO A 110 -20.07 0.41 -12.79
CA PRO A 110 -19.18 0.87 -13.84
C PRO A 110 -18.06 1.77 -13.30
N GLY A 111 -16.81 1.51 -13.71
CA GLY A 111 -15.63 2.22 -13.22
C GLY A 111 -15.01 1.65 -11.94
N ALA A 112 -15.71 0.75 -11.22
CA ALA A 112 -15.17 0.12 -10.03
C ALA A 112 -13.93 -0.74 -10.31
N ASN A 113 -13.83 -1.34 -11.50
CA ASN A 113 -12.64 -2.07 -11.95
C ASN A 113 -11.39 -1.17 -12.01
N ILE A 114 -11.56 0.09 -12.42
CA ILE A 114 -10.48 1.09 -12.48
C ILE A 114 -10.11 1.54 -11.07
N ALA A 115 -11.12 1.82 -10.24
CA ALA A 115 -10.93 2.19 -8.83
C ALA A 115 -10.21 1.07 -8.06
N ALA A 116 -10.64 -0.17 -8.25
CA ALA A 116 -10.02 -1.36 -7.68
C ALA A 116 -8.57 -1.50 -8.14
N ARG A 117 -8.27 -1.27 -9.42
CA ARG A 117 -6.90 -1.24 -9.92
C ARG A 117 -6.07 -0.20 -9.19
N ARG A 118 -6.55 1.04 -9.01
CA ARG A 118 -5.84 2.07 -8.21
C ARG A 118 -5.55 1.61 -6.78
N VAL A 119 -6.52 0.98 -6.13
CA VAL A 119 -6.38 0.42 -4.78
C VAL A 119 -5.32 -0.68 -4.75
N ILE A 120 -5.42 -1.66 -5.65
CA ILE A 120 -4.48 -2.77 -5.78
C ILE A 120 -3.06 -2.22 -5.94
N LEU A 121 -2.86 -1.24 -6.84
CA LEU A 121 -1.57 -0.62 -7.07
C LEU A 121 -1.02 0.11 -5.84
N ALA A 122 -1.85 0.87 -5.14
CA ALA A 122 -1.42 1.64 -3.96
C ALA A 122 -0.95 0.72 -2.83
N LEU A 123 -1.79 -0.27 -2.46
CA LEU A 123 -1.50 -1.18 -1.36
C LEU A 123 -0.37 -2.17 -1.70
N SER A 124 -0.37 -2.75 -2.92
CA SER A 124 0.70 -3.65 -3.32
C SER A 124 2.06 -2.96 -3.36
N SER A 125 2.13 -1.71 -3.81
CA SER A 125 3.34 -0.89 -3.78
C SER A 125 3.87 -0.67 -2.36
N ASP A 126 2.99 -0.37 -1.40
CA ASP A 126 3.36 -0.22 0.00
C ASP A 126 3.88 -1.55 0.58
N GLY A 127 3.19 -2.66 0.30
CA GLY A 127 3.59 -3.99 0.71
C GLY A 127 4.96 -4.40 0.18
N GLU A 128 5.22 -4.15 -1.10
CA GLU A 128 6.52 -4.41 -1.73
C GLU A 128 7.64 -3.54 -1.17
N MET A 129 7.36 -2.27 -0.92
CA MET A 129 8.32 -1.35 -0.32
C MET A 129 8.75 -1.85 1.07
N LEU A 130 7.79 -2.27 1.90
CA LEU A 130 8.07 -2.87 3.20
C LEU A 130 8.87 -4.16 3.08
N TYR A 131 8.48 -5.05 2.17
CA TYR A 131 9.16 -6.31 1.94
C TYR A 131 10.61 -6.11 1.49
N ALA A 132 10.84 -5.23 0.51
CA ALA A 132 12.18 -4.92 0.01
C ALA A 132 13.08 -4.33 1.11
N ARG A 133 12.53 -3.42 1.94
CA ARG A 133 13.25 -2.87 3.10
C ARG A 133 13.56 -3.94 4.14
N GLY A 134 12.58 -4.79 4.44
CA GLY A 134 12.76 -5.88 5.39
C GLY A 134 13.83 -6.87 4.94
N SER A 135 13.83 -7.22 3.65
CA SER A 135 14.89 -8.03 3.04
C SER A 135 16.27 -7.37 3.19
N ALA A 136 16.39 -6.05 2.94
CA ALA A 136 17.64 -5.33 3.12
C ALA A 136 18.09 -5.28 4.59
N VAL A 137 17.17 -5.08 5.54
CA VAL A 137 17.47 -5.10 6.98
C VAL A 137 17.88 -6.51 7.45
N LYS A 138 17.17 -7.54 7.01
CA LYS A 138 17.52 -8.95 7.25
C LYS A 138 18.91 -9.27 6.69
N GLN A 139 19.22 -8.81 5.48
CA GLN A 139 20.55 -9.00 4.89
C GLN A 139 21.64 -8.23 5.66
N ASN A 140 21.31 -7.07 6.20
CA ASN A 140 22.21 -6.31 7.05
C ASN A 140 22.53 -7.07 8.34
N ALA A 141 21.58 -7.81 8.93
CA ALA A 141 21.83 -8.68 10.09
C ALA A 141 23.03 -9.63 9.84
N TYR A 142 23.05 -10.33 8.70
CA TYR A 142 24.18 -11.21 8.31
C TYR A 142 25.49 -10.47 8.07
N THR A 143 25.41 -9.19 7.70
CA THR A 143 26.60 -8.35 7.53
C THR A 143 27.15 -7.93 8.89
N ILE A 144 26.30 -7.39 9.75
CA ILE A 144 26.71 -6.86 11.05
C ILE A 144 27.07 -7.96 12.04
N GLN A 145 26.58 -9.20 11.89
CA GLN A 145 26.93 -10.32 12.78
C GLN A 145 28.44 -10.59 12.87
N LYS A 146 29.23 -10.05 11.93
CA LYS A 146 30.70 -10.13 11.93
C LYS A 146 31.36 -9.08 12.84
N GLN A 147 30.63 -8.03 13.23
CA GLN A 147 31.11 -6.92 14.05
C GLN A 147 31.05 -7.28 15.54
N ALA A 148 32.01 -6.78 16.33
CA ALA A 148 32.11 -7.15 17.76
C ALA A 148 30.91 -6.67 18.58
N TRP A 149 30.45 -5.43 18.35
CA TRP A 149 29.33 -4.85 19.10
C TRP A 149 28.01 -5.62 18.90
N SER A 150 27.77 -6.17 17.70
CA SER A 150 26.49 -6.81 17.37
C SER A 150 26.36 -8.21 17.99
N LYS A 151 27.50 -8.85 18.30
CA LYS A 151 27.60 -10.10 19.05
C LYS A 151 27.46 -9.90 20.56
N GLY A 152 27.30 -8.66 21.02
CA GLY A 152 26.93 -8.39 22.40
C GLY A 152 25.62 -9.08 22.75
N VAL A 153 25.57 -9.72 23.91
CA VAL A 153 24.34 -10.32 24.45
C VAL A 153 23.39 -9.19 24.80
N VAL A 154 22.10 -9.36 24.49
CA VAL A 154 21.09 -8.38 24.88
C VAL A 154 20.94 -8.37 26.40
N ASN A 155 21.09 -7.19 27.00
CA ASN A 155 21.16 -7.02 28.46
C ASN A 155 19.86 -7.40 29.20
N ASP A 156 18.70 -7.25 28.57
CA ASP A 156 17.38 -7.63 29.13
C ASP A 156 16.43 -8.17 28.04
N PRO A 157 16.58 -9.44 27.63
CA PRO A 157 15.74 -10.03 26.58
C PRO A 157 14.26 -10.11 26.96
N SER A 158 13.96 -10.32 28.25
CA SER A 158 12.59 -10.46 28.77
C SER A 158 11.87 -9.11 28.81
N GLY A 159 12.51 -8.06 29.32
CA GLY A 159 11.97 -6.70 29.30
C GLY A 159 11.82 -6.17 27.88
N ARG A 160 12.79 -6.43 26.99
CA ARG A 160 12.66 -6.15 25.55
C ARG A 160 11.41 -6.79 24.96
N LEU A 161 11.21 -8.10 25.18
CA LEU A 161 10.04 -8.82 24.64
C LEU A 161 8.74 -8.26 25.21
N THR A 162 8.70 -7.98 26.51
CA THR A 162 7.53 -7.40 27.18
C THR A 162 7.18 -6.03 26.61
N ALA A 163 8.18 -5.15 26.45
CA ALA A 163 8.01 -3.84 25.83
C ALA A 163 7.51 -3.95 24.38
N THR A 164 8.07 -4.86 23.58
CA THR A 164 7.61 -5.09 22.20
C THR A 164 6.17 -5.58 22.13
N LYS A 165 5.76 -6.49 23.02
CA LYS A 165 4.38 -6.96 23.12
C LYS A 165 3.42 -5.82 23.45
N LEU A 166 3.78 -4.98 24.42
CA LEU A 166 2.98 -3.80 24.79
C LEU A 166 2.85 -2.81 23.63
N SER A 167 3.96 -2.51 22.95
CA SER A 167 3.96 -1.66 21.75
C SER A 167 3.08 -2.21 20.64
N SER A 168 2.96 -3.54 20.54
CA SER A 168 2.15 -4.22 19.51
C SER A 168 0.65 -4.26 19.81
N THR A 169 0.21 -3.91 21.02
CA THR A 169 -1.20 -3.84 21.40
C THR A 169 -1.68 -2.40 21.66
N THR A 170 -0.76 -1.44 21.62
CA THR A 170 -1.07 -0.03 21.86
C THR A 170 -1.55 0.63 20.58
N THR A 171 -2.77 1.17 20.61
CA THR A 171 -3.31 1.97 19.50
C THR A 171 -2.60 3.31 19.40
N ARG A 172 -2.28 3.72 18.17
CA ARG A 172 -1.74 5.04 17.89
C ARG A 172 -2.84 6.10 17.84
N GLY A 173 -2.50 7.32 18.22
CA GLY A 173 -3.37 8.48 18.03
C GLY A 173 -3.51 8.84 16.54
N VAL A 174 -4.63 9.49 16.22
CA VAL A 174 -4.89 10.07 14.89
C VAL A 174 -3.84 11.12 14.57
N VAL A 175 -3.42 11.18 13.31
CA VAL A 175 -2.54 12.26 12.81
C VAL A 175 -3.43 13.32 12.17
N SER A 176 -3.82 14.35 12.94
CA SER A 176 -4.87 15.31 12.59
C SER A 176 -4.68 15.98 11.23
N ASP A 177 -3.46 16.43 10.93
CA ASP A 177 -3.16 17.15 9.68
C ASP A 177 -3.28 16.21 8.47
N GLU A 178 -2.81 14.96 8.63
CA GLU A 178 -2.91 13.95 7.58
C GLU A 178 -4.36 13.45 7.43
N SER A 179 -5.11 13.28 8.52
CA SER A 179 -6.55 12.97 8.47
C SER A 179 -7.32 14.05 7.71
N SER A 180 -7.05 15.33 8.01
CA SER A 180 -7.68 16.46 7.33
C SER A 180 -7.35 16.49 5.84
N ARG A 181 -6.08 16.26 5.48
CA ARG A 181 -5.64 16.17 4.08
C ARG A 181 -6.33 15.02 3.35
N LEU A 182 -6.41 13.85 3.97
CA LEU A 182 -7.04 12.65 3.43
C LEU A 182 -8.56 12.82 3.27
N LEU A 183 -9.21 13.50 4.22
CA LEU A 183 -10.62 13.85 4.13
C LEU A 183 -10.87 14.78 2.93
N VAL A 184 -10.06 15.85 2.78
CA VAL A 184 -10.17 16.73 1.61
C VAL A 184 -10.01 15.95 0.31
N ALA A 185 -9.01 15.07 0.22
CA ALA A 185 -8.79 14.26 -0.98
C ALA A 185 -9.96 13.33 -1.31
N ALA A 186 -10.62 12.76 -0.29
CA ALA A 186 -11.81 11.95 -0.47
C ALA A 186 -13.00 12.77 -1.02
N LEU A 187 -13.26 13.92 -0.39
CA LEU A 187 -14.39 14.79 -0.72
C LEU A 187 -14.25 15.36 -2.14
N THR A 188 -13.05 15.82 -2.52
CA THR A 188 -12.79 16.36 -3.87
C THR A 188 -12.60 15.26 -4.91
N GLY A 189 -12.05 14.11 -4.51
CA GLY A 189 -11.58 13.07 -5.43
C GLY A 189 -10.21 13.37 -6.03
N GLU A 190 -9.47 14.33 -5.47
CA GLU A 190 -8.21 14.82 -6.01
C GLU A 190 -7.13 14.99 -4.91
N GLY A 191 -5.87 15.09 -5.30
CA GLY A 191 -4.79 15.53 -4.41
C GLY A 191 -4.09 14.43 -3.59
N LEU A 192 -4.57 13.18 -3.61
CA LEU A 192 -3.85 12.05 -3.05
C LEU A 192 -3.05 11.32 -4.14
N VAL A 193 -1.74 11.58 -4.15
CA VAL A 193 -0.78 10.90 -5.03
C VAL A 193 -0.31 9.60 -4.38
N THR A 194 -0.65 8.47 -5.00
CA THR A 194 -0.13 7.16 -4.62
C THR A 194 1.21 6.92 -5.32
N LYS A 195 2.19 6.35 -4.61
CA LYS A 195 3.55 6.14 -5.14
C LYS A 195 3.86 4.65 -5.28
N ALA A 196 4.38 4.28 -6.44
CA ALA A 196 5.04 3.01 -6.68
C ALA A 196 6.32 2.90 -5.82
N SER A 197 6.74 1.67 -5.51
CA SER A 197 8.05 1.37 -4.91
C SER A 197 9.22 1.91 -5.77
N THR A 198 8.98 2.09 -7.08
CA THR A 198 9.91 2.64 -8.09
C THR A 198 9.92 4.17 -8.18
N GLY A 199 9.07 4.86 -7.40
CA GLY A 199 8.96 6.33 -7.39
C GLY A 199 8.01 6.92 -8.43
N GLY A 200 7.40 6.10 -9.31
CA GLY A 200 6.34 6.54 -10.22
C GLY A 200 4.99 6.76 -9.53
N SER A 201 4.15 7.63 -10.07
CA SER A 201 2.75 7.77 -9.66
C SER A 201 1.97 6.51 -10.04
N THR A 202 1.38 5.83 -9.05
CA THR A 202 0.51 4.66 -9.32
C THR A 202 -0.89 5.06 -9.79
N GLY A 203 -1.24 6.35 -9.68
CA GLY A 203 -2.52 6.91 -10.13
C GLY A 203 -2.56 7.33 -11.60
N GLU A 204 -1.43 7.69 -12.21
CA GLU A 204 -1.36 8.07 -13.64
C GLU A 204 -1.14 6.88 -14.58
N GLY A 205 -0.59 5.77 -14.07
CA GLY A 205 -0.48 4.53 -14.84
C GLY A 205 -1.83 3.82 -15.06
N ALA A 206 -2.86 4.19 -14.31
CA ALA A 206 -4.20 3.64 -14.42
C ALA A 206 -5.10 4.59 -15.23
N ILE A 207 -5.04 4.38 -16.55
CA ILE A 207 -6.16 4.48 -17.49
C ILE A 207 -6.53 5.90 -18.00
N GLY A 208 -6.22 6.16 -19.26
CA GLY A 208 -6.95 7.11 -20.08
C GLY A 208 -8.23 6.43 -20.60
N VAL A 209 -9.35 6.60 -19.90
CA VAL A 209 -10.68 6.30 -20.43
C VAL A 209 -11.31 7.60 -20.91
N ASN A 210 -11.76 7.64 -22.17
CA ASN A 210 -12.64 8.70 -22.62
C ASN A 210 -14.05 8.44 -22.07
N VAL A 211 -14.53 9.32 -21.20
CA VAL A 211 -15.93 9.35 -20.79
C VAL A 211 -16.73 9.94 -21.95
N VAL A 212 -17.63 9.15 -22.56
CA VAL A 212 -18.60 9.69 -23.53
C VAL A 212 -19.79 10.22 -22.73
N PRO A 213 -20.10 11.53 -22.78
CA PRO A 213 -21.27 12.06 -22.09
C PRO A 213 -22.55 11.44 -22.66
N SER A 214 -23.35 10.78 -21.81
CA SER A 214 -24.69 10.33 -22.21
C SER A 214 -25.63 11.54 -22.22
N SER A 215 -26.52 11.60 -23.22
CA SER A 215 -27.55 12.65 -23.33
C SER A 215 -28.73 12.46 -22.38
N ASP A 216 -28.82 11.30 -21.71
CA ASP A 216 -29.85 10.99 -20.72
C ASP A 216 -29.28 11.03 -19.30
N ALA A 217 -29.74 12.01 -18.51
CA ALA A 217 -29.34 12.25 -17.12
C ALA A 217 -29.77 11.12 -16.14
N SER A 218 -30.54 10.13 -16.60
CA SER A 218 -31.12 9.06 -15.79
C SER A 218 -30.51 7.67 -16.04
N SER A 219 -29.37 7.57 -16.73
CA SER A 219 -28.74 6.27 -17.03
C SER A 219 -27.22 6.31 -16.95
N ALA A 220 -26.63 5.20 -16.46
CA ALA A 220 -25.19 4.98 -16.33
C ALA A 220 -24.46 5.34 -17.63
N GLN A 221 -23.34 6.07 -17.55
CA GLN A 221 -22.54 6.39 -18.74
C GLN A 221 -21.86 5.11 -19.26
N THR A 222 -21.83 4.89 -20.57
CA THR A 222 -21.05 3.81 -21.17
C THR A 222 -19.56 4.12 -21.07
N LEU A 223 -18.80 3.24 -20.42
CA LEU A 223 -17.34 3.33 -20.35
C LEU A 223 -16.75 2.53 -21.51
N ASP A 224 -15.85 3.15 -22.30
CA ASP A 224 -15.05 2.42 -23.28
C ASP A 224 -13.94 1.64 -22.53
N GLU A 225 -14.13 0.32 -22.41
CA GLU A 225 -13.31 -0.60 -21.61
C GLU A 225 -11.91 -0.90 -22.19
N LYS A 226 -11.41 -0.15 -23.18
CA LYS A 226 -9.99 -0.23 -23.56
C LYS A 226 -9.10 0.36 -22.44
N ALA A 227 -9.11 -0.29 -21.29
CA ALA A 227 -8.18 -0.11 -20.20
C ALA A 227 -6.78 -0.48 -20.73
N ILE A 228 -6.05 0.52 -21.20
CA ILE A 228 -4.64 0.36 -21.57
C ILE A 228 -3.93 -0.17 -20.33
N MET A 229 -3.45 -1.42 -20.38
CA MET A 229 -2.58 -1.93 -19.35
C MET A 229 -1.35 -1.02 -19.29
N PRO A 230 -1.02 -0.42 -18.15
CA PRO A 230 0.25 0.26 -18.01
C PRO A 230 1.41 -0.67 -18.38
N ALA A 231 2.32 -0.18 -19.23
CA ALA A 231 3.35 -0.97 -19.88
C ALA A 231 4.45 -1.54 -18.94
N ASN A 232 4.37 -1.31 -17.62
CA ASN A 232 5.45 -1.59 -16.65
C ASN A 232 5.08 -2.63 -15.56
N PHE A 233 4.09 -3.50 -15.82
CA PHE A 233 3.64 -4.49 -14.84
C PHE A 233 3.99 -5.93 -15.24
N ASP A 234 4.71 -6.62 -14.36
CA ASP A 234 5.18 -8.00 -14.59
C ASP A 234 4.19 -9.08 -14.07
N ARG A 235 3.06 -8.67 -13.47
CA ARG A 235 2.01 -9.59 -12.96
C ARG A 235 0.61 -9.20 -13.41
N GLU A 236 0.23 -9.60 -14.62
CA GLU A 236 -1.12 -9.43 -15.17
C GLU A 236 -2.20 -10.09 -14.31
N THR A 237 -1.88 -11.20 -13.65
CA THR A 237 -2.84 -11.94 -12.81
C THR A 237 -3.35 -11.18 -11.59
N LEU A 238 -2.73 -10.06 -11.19
CA LEU A 238 -3.21 -9.27 -10.04
C LEU A 238 -4.64 -8.74 -10.21
N PHE A 239 -5.04 -8.52 -11.47
CA PHE A 239 -6.32 -7.92 -11.81
C PHE A 239 -7.36 -8.94 -12.26
N ASN A 240 -6.93 -10.17 -12.51
CA ASN A 240 -7.77 -11.25 -13.08
C ASN A 240 -8.18 -12.26 -11.99
N GLN A 241 -8.13 -11.86 -10.72
CA GLN A 241 -8.62 -12.65 -9.59
C GLN A 241 -9.84 -11.96 -8.98
N PRO A 242 -10.73 -12.70 -8.28
CA PRO A 242 -11.72 -12.09 -7.42
C PRO A 242 -11.06 -11.10 -6.46
N TYR A 243 -11.69 -9.95 -6.24
CA TYR A 243 -11.20 -8.97 -5.28
C TYR A 243 -11.23 -9.51 -3.85
N THR A 244 -10.27 -9.08 -3.05
CA THR A 244 -10.18 -9.42 -1.63
C THR A 244 -11.35 -8.79 -0.85
N SER A 245 -11.61 -9.30 0.35
CA SER A 245 -12.59 -8.71 1.28
C SER A 245 -12.31 -7.21 1.50
N GLY A 246 -11.04 -6.84 1.70
CA GLY A 246 -10.66 -5.46 1.93
C GLY A 246 -10.80 -4.55 0.70
N VAL A 247 -10.51 -5.03 -0.52
CA VAL A 247 -10.79 -4.25 -1.74
C VAL A 247 -12.29 -4.04 -1.92
N ASN A 248 -13.11 -5.10 -1.75
CA ASN A 248 -14.56 -4.97 -1.84
C ASN A 248 -15.12 -3.98 -0.80
N ARG A 249 -14.63 -4.03 0.44
CA ARG A 249 -15.04 -3.10 1.51
C ARG A 249 -14.55 -1.67 1.26
N ALA A 250 -13.34 -1.49 0.74
CA ALA A 250 -12.84 -0.18 0.34
C ALA A 250 -13.71 0.44 -0.76
N LEU A 251 -14.07 -0.34 -1.79
CA LEU A 251 -14.98 0.10 -2.85
C LEU A 251 -16.38 0.40 -2.29
N ALA A 252 -16.88 -0.38 -1.33
CA ALA A 252 -18.16 -0.16 -0.69
C ALA A 252 -18.19 1.16 0.11
N ILE A 253 -17.16 1.42 0.92
CA ILE A 253 -17.01 2.70 1.66
C ILE A 253 -16.94 3.86 0.67
N ALA A 254 -16.12 3.73 -0.38
CA ALA A 254 -16.00 4.75 -1.41
C ALA A 254 -17.34 5.03 -2.11
N ALA A 255 -18.07 3.98 -2.48
CA ALA A 255 -19.35 4.09 -3.16
C ALA A 255 -20.40 4.80 -2.29
N ILE A 256 -20.60 4.34 -1.05
CA ILE A 256 -21.54 4.96 -0.10
C ILE A 256 -21.17 6.43 0.15
N SER A 257 -19.88 6.72 0.28
CA SER A 257 -19.39 8.08 0.52
C SER A 257 -19.62 9.01 -0.69
N ILE A 258 -19.36 8.54 -1.90
CA ILE A 258 -19.61 9.31 -3.13
C ILE A 258 -21.11 9.51 -3.36
N LEU A 259 -21.96 8.56 -2.96
CA LEU A 259 -23.43 8.71 -2.97
C LEU A 259 -23.93 9.76 -1.95
N GLY A 260 -23.04 10.28 -1.09
CA GLY A 260 -23.36 11.26 -0.06
C GLY A 260 -23.88 10.65 1.24
N GLU A 261 -23.74 9.34 1.40
CA GLU A 261 -24.28 8.55 2.52
C GLU A 261 -23.19 8.01 3.46
N GLY A 262 -21.99 8.60 3.40
CA GLY A 262 -20.87 8.19 4.25
C GLY A 262 -20.98 8.63 5.71
N THR A 263 -21.95 9.48 6.05
CA THR A 263 -22.17 10.08 7.38
C THR A 263 -23.63 9.96 7.81
N GLY A 264 -23.97 10.38 9.02
CA GLY A 264 -25.36 10.36 9.50
C GLY A 264 -25.85 8.95 9.83
N SER A 265 -27.02 8.54 9.33
CA SER A 265 -27.62 7.25 9.71
C SER A 265 -26.81 6.01 9.26
N ASN A 266 -25.95 6.17 8.27
CA ASN A 266 -25.13 5.09 7.73
C ASN A 266 -23.69 5.07 8.28
N GLU A 267 -23.33 6.05 9.13
CA GLU A 267 -21.95 6.25 9.60
C GLU A 267 -21.37 5.04 10.34
N ASP A 268 -22.15 4.43 11.23
CA ASP A 268 -21.74 3.22 11.96
C ASP A 268 -21.53 2.03 11.03
N ALA A 269 -22.40 1.88 10.02
CA ALA A 269 -22.30 0.82 9.04
C ALA A 269 -21.06 1.01 8.14
N VAL A 270 -20.79 2.25 7.71
CA VAL A 270 -19.57 2.61 6.97
C VAL A 270 -18.32 2.35 7.80
N THR A 271 -18.33 2.71 9.07
CA THR A 271 -17.21 2.45 9.99
C THR A 271 -16.99 0.95 10.21
N ALA A 272 -18.07 0.15 10.28
CA ALA A 272 -17.98 -1.30 10.40
C ALA A 272 -17.35 -1.97 9.16
N LEU A 273 -17.47 -1.36 7.97
CA LEU A 273 -16.84 -1.87 6.75
C LEU A 273 -15.31 -1.85 6.81
N LEU A 274 -14.70 -1.00 7.65
CA LEU A 274 -13.24 -0.95 7.82
C LEU A 274 -12.64 -2.28 8.31
N ASN A 275 -13.44 -3.13 8.94
CA ASN A 275 -13.00 -4.44 9.39
C ASN A 275 -13.15 -5.48 8.27
N ASP A 276 -12.08 -5.79 7.56
CA ASP A 276 -12.05 -6.80 6.50
C ASP A 276 -11.90 -8.24 7.00
N GLY A 277 -11.53 -8.41 8.28
CA GLY A 277 -11.31 -9.70 8.95
C GLY A 277 -9.95 -10.34 8.66
N GLU A 278 -9.48 -10.26 7.42
CA GLU A 278 -8.23 -10.91 7.00
C GLU A 278 -6.97 -10.13 7.39
N SER A 279 -6.94 -8.82 7.17
CA SER A 279 -5.75 -8.02 7.47
C SER A 279 -5.34 -8.07 8.95
N PRO A 280 -6.26 -7.90 9.92
CA PRO A 280 -5.91 -8.01 11.34
C PRO A 280 -5.37 -9.39 11.72
N ARG A 281 -5.87 -10.46 11.08
CA ARG A 281 -5.39 -11.82 11.32
C ARG A 281 -3.96 -11.98 10.84
N CYS A 282 -3.66 -11.60 9.59
CA CYS A 282 -2.31 -11.67 9.05
C CYS A 282 -1.32 -10.83 9.87
N LEU A 283 -1.70 -9.59 10.19
CA LEU A 283 -0.87 -8.69 11.00
C LEU A 283 -0.66 -9.23 12.42
N GLY A 284 -1.67 -9.89 13.01
CA GLY A 284 -1.55 -10.58 14.28
C GLY A 284 -0.55 -11.74 14.25
N GLU A 285 -0.54 -12.53 13.18
CA GLU A 285 0.45 -13.59 12.97
C GLU A 285 1.86 -13.03 12.82
N SER A 286 2.04 -11.93 12.09
CA SER A 286 3.32 -11.20 12.01
C SER A 286 3.83 -10.81 13.42
N LYS A 287 2.96 -10.32 14.31
CA LYS A 287 3.34 -10.03 15.71
C LYS A 287 3.69 -11.28 16.49
N LEU A 288 2.95 -12.37 16.30
CA LEU A 288 3.24 -13.64 16.96
C LEU A 288 4.61 -14.19 16.53
N MET A 289 4.93 -14.12 15.25
CA MET A 289 6.22 -14.53 14.71
C MET A 289 7.37 -13.63 15.19
N LEU A 290 7.14 -12.31 15.26
CA LEU A 290 8.09 -11.38 15.88
C LEU A 290 8.40 -11.78 17.33
N ASN A 291 7.37 -12.05 18.13
CA ASN A 291 7.53 -12.43 19.53
C ASN A 291 8.30 -13.74 19.70
N GLN A 292 8.05 -14.74 18.85
CA GLN A 292 8.79 -16.01 18.85
C GLN A 292 10.25 -15.80 18.46
N CYS A 293 10.52 -14.99 17.44
CA CYS A 293 11.88 -14.65 17.03
C CYS A 293 12.65 -13.94 18.16
N LEU A 294 12.03 -12.96 18.81
CA LEU A 294 12.65 -12.23 19.92
C LEU A 294 12.84 -13.08 21.19
N ALA A 295 12.00 -14.09 21.40
CA ALA A 295 12.16 -15.04 22.50
C ALA A 295 13.38 -15.96 22.29
N ALA A 296 13.72 -16.26 21.03
CA ALA A 296 14.90 -17.05 20.66
C ALA A 296 16.18 -16.19 20.46
N SER A 297 16.02 -14.88 20.21
CA SER A 297 17.11 -13.92 19.96
C SER A 297 18.02 -13.73 21.18
N ARG A 298 19.34 -13.91 20.99
CA ARG A 298 20.37 -13.73 22.03
C ARG A 298 21.24 -12.50 21.79
N PHE A 299 21.54 -12.18 20.54
CA PHE A 299 22.48 -11.13 20.15
C PHE A 299 21.77 -9.98 19.43
N HIS A 300 22.41 -8.80 19.37
CA HIS A 300 21.80 -7.66 18.69
C HIS A 300 21.54 -7.88 17.19
N PHE A 301 22.35 -8.69 16.51
CA PHE A 301 22.09 -9.03 15.11
C PHE A 301 20.86 -9.94 14.93
N ASP A 302 20.49 -10.74 15.95
CA ASP A 302 19.25 -11.54 15.92
C ASP A 302 18.03 -10.61 15.94
N ASP A 303 18.07 -9.53 16.73
CA ASP A 303 17.00 -8.52 16.73
C ASP A 303 16.89 -7.79 15.39
N VAL A 304 18.02 -7.47 14.75
CA VAL A 304 18.01 -6.89 13.40
C VAL A 304 17.38 -7.85 12.40
N PHE A 305 17.66 -9.14 12.52
CA PHE A 305 16.98 -10.18 11.73
C PHE A 305 15.47 -10.17 11.99
N CYS A 306 15.04 -10.19 13.26
CA CYS A 306 13.62 -10.17 13.62
C CYS A 306 12.90 -8.91 13.11
N ILE A 307 13.55 -7.73 13.14
CA ILE A 307 13.02 -6.49 12.54
C ILE A 307 12.85 -6.66 11.03
N GLY A 308 13.88 -7.17 10.34
CA GLY A 308 13.83 -7.36 8.90
C GLY A 308 12.72 -8.32 8.47
N GLN A 309 12.64 -9.48 9.11
CA GLN A 309 11.68 -10.52 8.77
C GLN A 309 10.26 -10.16 9.24
N HIS A 310 10.05 -9.98 10.54
CA HIS A 310 8.70 -10.01 11.09
C HIS A 310 8.05 -8.63 11.20
N ILE A 311 8.83 -7.56 11.37
CA ILE A 311 8.28 -6.20 11.36
C ILE A 311 8.05 -5.69 9.94
N LEU A 312 9.01 -5.95 9.04
CA LEU A 312 8.98 -5.38 7.69
C LEU A 312 8.45 -6.36 6.62
N MET A 313 9.09 -7.53 6.45
CA MET A 313 8.68 -8.46 5.38
C MET A 313 7.28 -9.02 5.61
N ASP A 314 6.99 -9.56 6.79
CA ASP A 314 5.68 -10.16 7.06
C ASP A 314 4.56 -9.11 7.03
N THR A 315 4.77 -7.90 7.58
CA THR A 315 3.81 -6.80 7.46
C THR A 315 3.59 -6.39 5.99
N GLY A 316 4.67 -6.35 5.20
CA GLY A 316 4.59 -6.09 3.76
C GLY A 316 3.78 -7.14 3.01
N ASN A 317 3.93 -8.42 3.37
CA ASN A 317 3.12 -9.52 2.84
C ASN A 317 1.64 -9.31 3.16
N CYS A 318 1.30 -9.02 4.42
CA CYS A 318 -0.09 -8.81 4.83
C CYS A 318 -0.76 -7.66 4.08
N ILE A 319 -0.06 -6.54 3.87
CA ILE A 319 -0.58 -5.40 3.10
C ILE A 319 -0.69 -5.75 1.61
N GLY A 320 0.23 -6.55 1.08
CA GLY A 320 0.14 -7.08 -0.29
C GLY A 320 -1.06 -8.00 -0.48
N GLU A 321 -1.27 -8.97 0.41
CA GLU A 321 -2.39 -9.92 0.41
C GLU A 321 -3.75 -9.23 0.57
N LEU A 322 -3.81 -8.15 1.36
CA LEU A 322 -4.99 -7.28 1.42
C LEU A 322 -5.37 -6.73 0.04
N SER A 323 -4.37 -6.43 -0.79
CA SER A 323 -4.62 -5.80 -2.08
C SER A 323 -5.05 -6.78 -3.18
N SER A 324 -4.50 -8.01 -3.23
CA SER A 324 -4.87 -8.99 -4.26
C SER A 324 -4.64 -10.41 -3.78
N ASN A 325 -5.57 -11.32 -4.10
CA ASN A 325 -5.42 -12.75 -3.85
C ASN A 325 -4.26 -13.41 -4.63
N ALA A 326 -3.73 -12.73 -5.66
CA ALA A 326 -2.55 -13.19 -6.39
C ALA A 326 -1.22 -12.77 -5.73
N LEU A 327 -1.26 -11.88 -4.73
CA LEU A 327 -0.08 -11.39 -4.04
C LEU A 327 0.24 -12.25 -2.85
N ASP A 328 1.47 -12.73 -2.87
CA ASP A 328 2.12 -13.48 -1.82
C ASP A 328 3.61 -13.20 -2.05
N LEU A 329 4.20 -12.35 -1.21
CA LEU A 329 5.62 -12.00 -1.36
C LEU A 329 6.53 -12.99 -0.63
N THR A 330 5.98 -14.04 0.00
CA THR A 330 6.79 -15.08 0.61
C THR A 330 7.58 -15.83 -0.47
N PRO A 331 8.83 -16.26 -0.17
CA PRO A 331 9.58 -17.09 -1.11
C PRO A 331 8.84 -18.40 -1.36
N LYS A 332 8.43 -18.65 -2.60
CA LYS A 332 7.76 -19.91 -2.96
C LYS A 332 8.80 -21.00 -3.18
N ARG A 333 8.53 -22.18 -2.61
CA ARG A 333 9.23 -23.41 -2.95
C ARG A 333 8.90 -23.73 -4.40
N GLN A 334 9.91 -23.73 -5.26
CA GLN A 334 9.83 -24.27 -6.61
C GLN A 334 10.64 -25.57 -6.64
N VAL A 335 10.00 -26.64 -7.08
CA VAL A 335 10.69 -27.88 -7.42
C VAL A 335 11.23 -27.69 -8.82
N ALA A 336 12.54 -27.54 -8.94
CA ALA A 336 13.23 -27.70 -10.21
C ALA A 336 13.69 -29.17 -10.31
N TYR A 337 13.86 -29.69 -11.51
CA TYR A 337 14.48 -30.99 -11.72
C TYR A 337 15.88 -30.80 -12.27
N ASN A 338 16.85 -31.49 -11.68
CA ASN A 338 18.19 -31.62 -12.25
C ASN A 338 18.13 -32.44 -13.55
N ALA A 339 19.20 -32.38 -14.35
CA ALA A 339 19.28 -33.12 -15.62
C ALA A 339 19.21 -34.64 -15.44
N ASP A 340 19.49 -35.15 -14.25
CA ASP A 340 19.38 -36.56 -13.85
C ASP A 340 17.98 -36.94 -13.31
N GLY A 341 17.02 -36.02 -13.34
CA GLY A 341 15.66 -36.23 -12.85
C GLY A 341 15.49 -36.08 -11.34
N THR A 342 16.53 -35.72 -10.59
CA THR A 342 16.42 -35.48 -9.14
C THR A 342 15.80 -34.12 -8.84
N GLU A 343 14.98 -34.04 -7.79
CA GLU A 343 14.37 -32.78 -7.35
C GLU A 343 15.43 -31.84 -6.76
N GLN A 344 15.59 -30.67 -7.36
CA GLN A 344 16.31 -29.55 -6.78
C GLN A 344 15.31 -28.57 -6.17
N MET A 345 15.40 -28.43 -4.85
CA MET A 345 14.64 -27.45 -4.10
C MET A 345 15.21 -26.06 -4.35
N LYS A 346 14.43 -25.17 -4.99
CA LYS A 346 14.80 -23.77 -5.15
C LYS A 346 13.76 -22.88 -4.51
N TYR A 347 14.18 -22.02 -3.60
CA TYR A 347 13.36 -20.92 -3.12
C TYR A 347 13.53 -19.75 -4.08
N VAL A 348 12.44 -19.32 -4.71
CA VAL A 348 12.46 -18.16 -5.60
C VAL A 348 11.84 -17.00 -4.85
N ASN A 349 12.58 -15.89 -4.77
CA ASN A 349 12.07 -14.64 -4.23
C ASN A 349 10.81 -14.24 -5.00
N ALA A 350 9.84 -13.63 -4.32
CA ALA A 350 8.68 -13.09 -4.99
C ALA A 350 9.09 -12.14 -6.13
N LYS A 351 8.45 -12.30 -7.29
CA LYS A 351 8.68 -11.41 -8.43
C LYS A 351 8.16 -10.02 -8.06
N PRO A 352 8.98 -8.96 -8.18
CA PRO A 352 8.50 -7.59 -8.07
C PRO A 352 7.36 -7.35 -9.06
N TYR A 353 6.35 -6.61 -8.65
CA TYR A 353 5.17 -6.32 -9.41
C TYR A 353 5.36 -5.13 -10.36
N ILE A 354 6.06 -4.10 -9.87
CA ILE A 354 6.40 -2.90 -10.65
C ILE A 354 7.86 -2.98 -11.05
N THR A 355 8.13 -2.98 -12.36
CA THR A 355 9.49 -2.79 -12.84
C THR A 355 9.87 -1.32 -12.75
N PRO A 356 11.05 -0.97 -12.19
CA PRO A 356 11.58 0.37 -12.36
C PRO A 356 11.74 0.62 -13.86
N ALA A 357 11.37 1.82 -14.33
CA ALA A 357 11.70 2.22 -15.69
C ALA A 357 13.18 1.92 -15.94
N PRO A 358 13.54 1.27 -17.08
CA PRO A 358 14.92 0.90 -17.32
C PRO A 358 15.78 2.15 -17.20
N VAL A 359 16.72 2.14 -16.25
CA VAL A 359 17.69 3.22 -16.12
C VAL A 359 18.38 3.29 -17.47
N LYS A 360 18.11 4.35 -18.24
CA LYS A 360 18.86 4.63 -19.46
C LYS A 360 20.31 4.69 -19.01
N LYS A 361 21.09 3.65 -19.32
CA LYS A 361 22.53 3.68 -19.14
C LYS A 361 22.99 4.85 -19.98
N THR A 362 23.26 5.99 -19.35
CA THR A 362 24.08 7.02 -19.97
C THR A 362 25.40 6.33 -20.23
N THR A 363 25.61 5.94 -21.49
CA THR A 363 26.91 5.56 -21.98
C THR A 363 27.83 6.69 -21.60
N ALA A 364 28.69 6.45 -20.60
CA ALA A 364 29.76 7.35 -20.27
C ALA A 364 30.60 7.47 -21.54
N LYS A 365 30.39 8.56 -22.28
CA LYS A 365 31.26 8.94 -23.39
C LYS A 365 32.61 9.19 -22.73
N THR A 366 33.51 8.23 -22.84
CA THR A 366 34.93 8.42 -22.55
C THR A 366 35.40 9.56 -23.44
N THR A 367 35.46 10.76 -22.87
CA THR A 367 36.15 11.88 -23.49
C THR A 367 37.63 11.50 -23.55
N ALA A 368 38.05 11.07 -24.74
CA ALA A 368 39.47 10.93 -25.06
C ALA A 368 40.15 12.29 -24.78
N LYS A 369 41.15 12.27 -23.89
CA LYS A 369 42.03 13.41 -23.66
C LYS A 369 42.80 13.69 -24.95
N THR A 370 42.48 14.80 -25.61
CA THR A 370 43.35 15.40 -26.61
C THR A 370 44.62 15.91 -25.90
N PRO A 371 45.83 15.52 -26.31
CA PRO A 371 47.04 16.05 -25.71
C PRO A 371 47.23 17.52 -26.09
N ALA A 372 47.38 18.38 -25.08
CA ALA A 372 47.67 19.79 -25.26
C ALA A 372 49.08 19.95 -25.87
N LYS A 373 49.14 20.60 -27.05
CA LYS A 373 50.40 21.08 -27.64
C LYS A 373 50.90 22.28 -26.83
N THR A 374 51.99 22.09 -26.09
CA THR A 374 52.81 23.18 -25.54
C THR A 374 53.61 23.83 -26.66
N THR A 375 53.22 25.04 -27.06
CA THR A 375 54.06 25.94 -27.88
C THR A 375 54.98 26.75 -26.96
N ALA A 376 56.27 26.41 -27.00
CA ALA A 376 57.33 27.17 -26.35
C ALA A 376 57.56 28.50 -27.09
N ALA A 377 57.37 29.62 -26.38
CA ALA A 377 57.78 30.94 -26.84
C ALA A 377 59.30 31.10 -26.62
N LYS A 378 60.06 31.16 -27.72
CA LYS A 378 61.46 31.61 -27.74
C LYS A 378 61.49 33.13 -27.56
N LYS A 379 62.12 33.61 -26.48
CA LYS A 379 62.82 34.91 -26.46
C LYS A 379 64.31 34.61 -26.68
N LYS A 380 64.91 35.21 -27.71
CA LYS A 380 66.35 35.43 -27.79
C LYS A 380 66.58 36.94 -27.80
N SER A 381 67.69 37.33 -27.18
CA SER A 381 68.24 38.68 -27.08
C SER A 381 68.21 39.48 -28.37
#